data_AF-A0AA47N4C1-F1
#
_entry.id   AF-A0AA47N4C1-F1
#
_cell.length_a   1.000
_cell.length_b   1.000
_cell.length_c   1.000
_cell.angle_alpha   90.00
_cell.angle_beta   90.00
_cell.angle_gamma   90.00
#
_symmetry.space_group_name_H-M   'P 1'
#
loop_
_entity.id
_entity.type
_entity.pdbx_description
1 polymer ?
#
loop_
_entity_poly.entity_id
_entity_poly.type
_entity_poly.pdbx_seq_one_letter_code
_entity_poly.pdbx_strand_id
1 'polypeptide(L)'
;MEKEIQQDEKNNWVAPLPFKSPRPLLPSNREQALSRLSSLRCTLSRNAEMKQQFSSFMGELLENKHAEIAPPIDDAQEHWYLPFFGVYHPQKPEQIRVVFDSSAQQHGLSLNSVLLTGPDLNNTLLGVLLRFRKDFIAVTADIQKMFYGFLVSREHRDYLRFLWHKDNDLSKEIQEYRMRVHVFGNSPSPAVATYGLRRAAQRGEARYGTDTKQFVLRHFYVDDGLVSMPTDSAAIDLLKRTCASLAESNLKLHKIASNSVAVMRAFEPEELASRGGAVQSKRWAILFTCMCTRGVHIEVIDSMDTASCINTLRRFFAVRGPAKQLRSDRGTNFIAASAELGMRPPDEKQNSILNVLHSKDCTWEFNPLHASHMGGVWERMIGVSHRILDSMLLQNNYTYLTHEVLCTLMAEVSAIINARPLVPISSDPSSPVLLSPAMLLTQKPGLLAPPGDFTGKDLLKGQWRQVQALANDFWSRWRNEYLSTLHPRHKWHSTHRNLQPGDIVLLKHTQAPRNEWPMALVTLTFPSANGKVRKVEVKTSSQGTSKTYLWPISDVVLLLEKTE
;
A
#
# COMPACT_ATOMS: atom_id res chain seq x y z
N MET A 1 -42.17 -13.02 7.10
CA MET A 1 -41.35 -12.41 6.01
C MET A 1 -42.20 -11.90 4.84
N GLU A 2 -42.76 -12.73 3.93
CA GLU A 2 -43.51 -12.23 2.75
C GLU A 2 -44.65 -11.23 3.06
N LYS A 3 -45.36 -11.42 4.17
CA LYS A 3 -46.47 -10.55 4.59
C LYS A 3 -46.05 -9.31 5.37
N GLU A 4 -44.84 -9.28 5.90
CA GLU A 4 -44.43 -8.34 6.95
C GLU A 4 -43.28 -7.42 6.54
N ILE A 5 -42.46 -7.82 5.55
CA ILE A 5 -41.41 -6.96 5.03
C ILE A 5 -42.02 -5.93 4.06
N GLN A 6 -41.79 -4.66 4.35
CA GLN A 6 -42.39 -3.55 3.62
C GLN A 6 -41.33 -2.49 3.35
N GLN A 7 -41.56 -1.66 2.35
CA GLN A 7 -40.72 -0.49 2.12
C GLN A 7 -41.39 0.74 2.71
N ASP A 8 -40.65 1.54 3.49
CA ASP A 8 -41.15 2.80 4.03
C ASP A 8 -41.18 3.92 2.98
N GLU A 9 -41.74 5.08 3.35
CA GLU A 9 -41.83 6.27 2.48
C GLU A 9 -40.45 6.82 2.06
N LYS A 10 -39.38 6.44 2.74
CA LYS A 10 -37.99 6.84 2.46
C LYS A 10 -37.24 5.77 1.69
N ASN A 11 -37.95 4.79 1.13
CA ASN A 11 -37.43 3.67 0.37
C ASN A 11 -36.56 2.66 1.16
N ASN A 12 -36.62 2.66 2.49
CA ASN A 12 -35.92 1.66 3.30
C ASN A 12 -36.78 0.40 3.44
N TRP A 13 -36.15 -0.76 3.38
CA TRP A 13 -36.81 -2.03 3.68
C TRP A 13 -36.89 -2.24 5.20
N VAL A 14 -38.10 -2.42 5.71
CA VAL A 14 -38.41 -2.64 7.13
C VAL A 14 -38.87 -4.08 7.31
N ALA A 15 -38.26 -4.81 8.24
CA ALA A 15 -38.64 -6.17 8.60
C ALA A 15 -38.71 -6.36 10.12
N PRO A 16 -39.68 -7.13 10.63
CA PRO A 16 -39.74 -7.46 12.05
C PRO A 16 -38.61 -8.43 12.47
N LEU A 17 -38.41 -8.58 13.78
CA LEU A 17 -37.66 -9.70 14.32
C LEU A 17 -38.58 -10.95 14.30
N PRO A 18 -38.20 -12.04 13.62
CA PRO A 18 -39.05 -13.21 13.47
C PRO A 18 -39.01 -14.07 14.75
N PHE A 19 -39.83 -13.71 15.73
CA PHE A 19 -39.97 -14.47 16.97
C PHE A 19 -40.56 -15.86 16.73
N LYS A 20 -40.08 -16.85 17.49
CA LYS A 20 -40.72 -18.17 17.58
C LYS A 20 -42.11 -18.01 18.20
N SER A 21 -43.06 -18.84 17.77
CA SER A 21 -44.39 -18.90 18.36
C SER A 21 -44.78 -20.36 18.60
N PRO A 22 -45.08 -20.76 19.85
CA PRO A 22 -44.95 -19.97 21.09
C PRO A 22 -43.47 -19.72 21.47
N ARG A 23 -43.21 -18.74 22.34
CA ARG A 23 -41.88 -18.47 22.93
C ARG A 23 -41.96 -18.05 24.40
N PRO A 24 -40.91 -18.26 25.20
CA PRO A 24 -40.80 -17.64 26.52
C PRO A 24 -40.62 -16.13 26.41
N LEU A 25 -41.03 -15.41 27.46
CA LEU A 25 -40.70 -14.00 27.66
C LEU A 25 -39.24 -13.87 28.08
N LEU A 26 -38.57 -12.86 27.54
CA LEU A 26 -37.20 -12.50 27.87
C LEU A 26 -37.17 -11.74 29.20
N PRO A 27 -36.36 -12.18 30.18
CA PRO A 27 -36.10 -11.38 31.37
C PRO A 27 -35.26 -10.15 31.01
N SER A 28 -35.33 -9.08 31.80
CA SER A 28 -34.41 -7.96 31.62
C SER A 28 -32.97 -8.41 31.93
N ASN A 29 -32.04 -8.13 31.01
CA ASN A 29 -30.62 -8.44 31.14
C ASN A 29 -29.76 -7.16 31.29
N ARG A 30 -30.37 -6.05 31.71
CA ARG A 30 -29.71 -4.74 31.79
C ARG A 30 -28.45 -4.74 32.65
N GLU A 31 -28.50 -5.38 33.83
CA GLU A 31 -27.34 -5.48 34.74
C GLU A 31 -26.18 -6.24 34.10
N GLN A 32 -26.47 -7.32 33.37
CA GLN A 32 -25.48 -8.07 32.62
C GLN A 32 -24.82 -7.19 31.55
N ALA A 33 -25.62 -6.47 30.76
CA ALA A 33 -25.11 -5.56 29.75
C ALA A 33 -24.23 -4.45 30.35
N LEU A 34 -24.61 -3.91 31.51
CA LEU A 34 -23.85 -2.88 32.23
C LEU A 34 -22.51 -3.41 32.76
N SER A 35 -22.48 -4.64 33.27
CA SER A 35 -21.25 -5.32 33.71
C SER A 35 -20.28 -5.55 32.52
N ARG A 36 -20.82 -5.96 31.37
CA ARG A 36 -20.05 -6.13 30.12
C ARG A 36 -19.49 -4.80 29.60
N LEU A 37 -20.28 -3.73 29.62
CA LEU A 37 -19.81 -2.39 29.25
C LEU A 37 -18.71 -1.89 30.20
N SER A 38 -18.84 -2.13 31.50
CA SER A 38 -17.81 -1.75 32.49
C SER A 38 -16.49 -2.47 32.22
N SER A 39 -16.55 -3.76 31.88
CA SER A 39 -15.40 -4.57 31.49
C SER A 39 -14.74 -4.07 30.19
N LEU A 40 -15.57 -3.72 29.21
CA LEU A 40 -15.11 -3.11 27.96
C LEU A 40 -14.39 -1.78 28.26
N ARG A 41 -14.94 -0.93 29.12
CA ARG A 41 -14.32 0.35 29.51
C ARG A 41 -12.91 0.17 30.09
N CYS A 42 -12.72 -0.82 30.96
CA CYS A 42 -11.39 -1.16 31.48
C CYS A 42 -10.41 -1.64 30.39
N THR A 43 -10.92 -2.26 29.32
CA THR A 43 -10.11 -2.68 28.18
C THR A 43 -9.73 -1.49 27.31
N LEU A 44 -10.69 -0.61 26.99
CA LEU A 44 -10.47 0.59 26.19
C LEU A 44 -9.54 1.60 26.89
N SER A 45 -9.53 1.66 28.23
CA SER A 45 -8.58 2.53 28.95
C SER A 45 -7.13 2.06 28.87
N ARG A 46 -6.90 0.76 28.64
CA ARG A 46 -5.56 0.15 28.52
C ARG A 46 -5.03 0.13 27.08
N ASN A 47 -5.91 0.21 26.09
CA ASN A 47 -5.55 0.17 24.66
C ASN A 47 -6.12 1.39 23.93
N ALA A 48 -5.27 2.39 23.71
CA ALA A 48 -5.64 3.65 23.07
C ALA A 48 -6.10 3.48 21.60
N GLU A 49 -5.48 2.56 20.86
CA GLU A 49 -5.86 2.28 19.47
C GLU A 49 -7.25 1.64 19.40
N MET A 50 -7.48 0.61 20.22
CA MET A 50 -8.80 -0.04 20.31
C MET A 50 -9.87 0.96 20.74
N LYS A 51 -9.57 1.85 21.69
CA LYS A 51 -10.47 2.93 22.11
C LYS A 51 -10.86 3.83 20.95
N GLN A 52 -9.90 4.30 20.17
CA GLN A 52 -10.16 5.16 19.01
C GLN A 52 -11.01 4.44 17.97
N GLN A 53 -10.68 3.20 17.62
CA GLN A 53 -11.43 2.42 16.63
C GLN A 53 -12.86 2.11 17.09
N PHE A 54 -13.06 1.80 18.38
CA PHE A 54 -14.39 1.57 18.95
C PHE A 54 -15.24 2.85 18.95
N SER A 55 -14.67 3.98 19.38
CA SER A 55 -15.34 5.28 19.35
C SER A 55 -15.68 5.70 17.92
N SER A 56 -14.79 5.44 16.96
CA SER A 56 -15.07 5.71 15.55
C SER A 56 -16.25 4.88 15.04
N PHE A 57 -16.29 3.58 15.35
CA PHE A 57 -17.41 2.71 14.98
C PHE A 57 -18.74 3.19 15.58
N MET A 58 -18.76 3.51 16.88
CA MET A 58 -19.96 3.98 17.55
C MET A 58 -20.41 5.36 17.06
N GLY A 59 -19.45 6.24 16.72
CA GLY A 59 -19.72 7.53 16.07
C GLY A 59 -20.42 7.35 14.73
N GLU A 60 -19.86 6.53 13.85
CA GLU A 60 -20.46 6.22 12.55
C GLU A 60 -21.87 5.60 12.69
N LEU A 61 -22.08 4.74 13.69
CA LEU A 61 -23.38 4.11 13.96
C LEU A 61 -24.46 5.15 14.28
N LEU A 62 -24.12 6.15 15.09
CA LEU A 62 -25.01 7.22 15.52
C LEU A 62 -25.21 8.27 14.42
N GLU A 63 -24.14 8.68 13.73
CA GLU A 63 -24.18 9.64 12.62
C GLU A 63 -25.04 9.14 11.46
N ASN A 64 -24.91 7.87 11.09
CA ASN A 64 -25.73 7.23 10.05
C ASN A 64 -27.16 6.94 10.51
N LYS A 65 -27.52 7.30 11.76
CA LYS A 65 -28.82 7.03 12.37
C LYS A 65 -29.17 5.54 12.35
N HIS A 66 -28.19 4.64 12.42
CA HIS A 66 -28.46 3.19 12.56
C HIS A 66 -28.94 2.83 13.96
N ALA A 67 -28.63 3.67 14.95
CA ALA A 67 -29.17 3.63 16.30
C ALA A 67 -29.84 4.96 16.66
N GLU A 68 -30.75 4.92 17.62
CA GLU A 68 -31.40 6.10 18.22
C GLU A 68 -31.37 5.98 19.75
N ILE A 69 -31.54 7.12 20.44
CA ILE A 69 -31.74 7.11 21.89
C ILE A 69 -33.00 6.29 22.18
N ALA A 70 -32.89 5.33 23.10
CA ALA A 70 -34.00 4.48 23.46
C ALA A 70 -35.05 5.29 24.26
N PRO A 71 -36.35 5.19 23.94
CA PRO A 71 -37.37 5.83 24.74
C PRO A 71 -37.43 5.19 26.14
N PRO A 72 -37.95 5.92 27.14
CA PRO A 72 -38.27 5.33 28.44
C PRO A 72 -39.22 4.15 28.25
N ILE A 73 -39.01 3.09 29.02
CA ILE A 73 -39.87 1.91 29.04
C ILE A 73 -40.54 1.78 30.40
N ASP A 74 -41.74 1.23 30.40
CA ASP A 74 -42.39 0.75 31.60
C ASP A 74 -41.77 -0.60 32.01
N ASP A 75 -41.73 -0.90 33.31
CA ASP A 75 -41.19 -2.15 33.86
C ASP A 75 -41.95 -3.38 33.34
N ALA A 76 -43.20 -3.19 32.91
CA ALA A 76 -44.03 -4.23 32.31
C ALA A 76 -43.70 -4.54 30.84
N GLN A 77 -42.97 -3.68 30.14
CA GLN A 77 -42.69 -3.86 28.70
C GLN A 77 -41.49 -4.77 28.48
N GLU A 78 -41.68 -5.84 27.70
CA GLU A 78 -40.60 -6.75 27.33
C GLU A 78 -39.53 -6.04 26.47
N HIS A 79 -38.26 -6.20 26.85
CA HIS A 79 -37.12 -5.56 26.21
C HIS A 79 -35.84 -6.37 26.41
N TRP A 80 -34.81 -6.07 25.62
CA TRP A 80 -33.53 -6.77 25.71
C TRP A 80 -32.35 -5.85 25.36
N TYR A 81 -31.28 -5.93 26.15
CA TYR A 81 -30.02 -5.23 25.90
C TYR A 81 -29.02 -6.17 25.23
N LEU A 82 -28.36 -5.69 24.18
CA LEU A 82 -27.28 -6.35 23.47
C LEU A 82 -25.95 -5.90 24.07
N PRO A 83 -25.23 -6.76 24.81
CA PRO A 83 -23.82 -6.55 25.06
C PRO A 83 -23.07 -6.52 23.71
N PHE A 84 -21.90 -5.90 23.67
CA PHE A 84 -21.08 -5.92 22.47
C PHE A 84 -19.60 -5.97 22.81
N PHE A 85 -18.80 -6.46 21.87
CA PHE A 85 -17.35 -6.61 22.01
C PHE A 85 -16.65 -6.43 20.68
N GLY A 86 -15.35 -6.12 20.72
CA GLY A 86 -14.52 -5.94 19.54
C GLY A 86 -13.73 -7.21 19.22
N VAL A 87 -13.68 -7.57 17.93
CA VAL A 87 -12.89 -8.68 17.41
C VAL A 87 -11.97 -8.18 16.30
N TYR A 88 -10.71 -8.60 16.33
CA TYR A 88 -9.75 -8.37 15.25
C TYR A 88 -9.63 -9.60 14.36
N HIS A 89 -9.64 -9.40 13.04
CA HIS A 89 -9.38 -10.47 12.11
C HIS A 89 -7.87 -10.67 11.97
N PRO A 90 -7.31 -11.90 12.05
CA PRO A 90 -5.86 -12.13 11.98
C PRO A 90 -5.19 -11.54 10.73
N GLN A 91 -5.90 -11.56 9.60
CA GLN A 91 -5.42 -11.02 8.32
C GLN A 91 -5.71 -9.52 8.12
N LYS A 92 -6.47 -8.89 9.03
CA LYS A 92 -6.80 -7.46 9.01
C LYS A 92 -6.72 -6.89 10.44
N PRO A 93 -5.52 -6.90 11.06
CA PRO A 93 -5.36 -6.54 12.47
C PRO A 93 -5.67 -5.06 12.74
N GLU A 94 -5.63 -4.21 11.72
CA GLU A 94 -5.89 -2.77 11.85
C GLU A 94 -7.38 -2.39 11.79
N GLN A 95 -8.28 -3.38 11.67
CA GLN A 95 -9.71 -3.13 11.61
C GLN A 95 -10.46 -3.92 12.68
N ILE A 96 -11.00 -3.20 13.66
CA ILE A 96 -11.91 -3.78 14.66
C ILE A 96 -13.28 -4.09 14.03
N ARG A 97 -13.87 -5.23 14.42
CA ARG A 97 -15.26 -5.56 14.16
C ARG A 97 -16.02 -5.56 15.48
N VAL A 98 -16.97 -4.65 15.63
CA VAL A 98 -17.85 -4.62 16.80
C VAL A 98 -19.01 -5.58 16.55
N VAL A 99 -19.16 -6.55 17.45
CA VAL A 99 -20.20 -7.58 17.39
C VAL A 99 -21.19 -7.34 18.50
N PHE A 100 -22.49 -7.29 18.16
CA PHE A 100 -23.57 -7.27 19.13
C PHE A 100 -23.93 -8.71 19.51
N ASP A 101 -23.79 -9.04 20.79
CA ASP A 101 -23.89 -10.39 21.32
C ASP A 101 -25.34 -10.78 21.64
N SER A 102 -26.06 -11.17 20.60
CA SER A 102 -27.44 -11.68 20.73
C SER A 102 -27.51 -13.10 21.28
N SER A 103 -26.36 -13.72 21.56
CA SER A 103 -26.25 -15.05 22.16
C SER A 103 -25.98 -14.98 23.66
N ALA A 104 -25.68 -13.79 24.21
CA ALA A 104 -25.56 -13.57 25.65
C ALA A 104 -26.81 -14.09 26.37
N GLN A 105 -26.60 -14.91 27.41
CA GLN A 105 -27.69 -15.59 28.10
C GLN A 105 -27.97 -14.95 29.46
N GLN A 106 -29.24 -14.74 29.77
CA GLN A 106 -29.72 -14.38 31.10
C GLN A 106 -30.77 -15.42 31.51
N HIS A 107 -30.55 -16.09 32.65
CA HIS A 107 -31.39 -17.21 33.12
C HIS A 107 -31.63 -18.30 32.05
N GLY A 108 -30.60 -18.63 31.27
CA GLY A 108 -30.66 -19.66 30.22
C GLY A 108 -31.36 -19.24 28.92
N LEU A 109 -31.85 -17.99 28.83
CA LEU A 109 -32.46 -17.44 27.62
C LEU A 109 -31.55 -16.40 26.97
N SER A 110 -31.50 -16.40 25.64
CA SER A 110 -30.88 -15.34 24.84
C SER A 110 -31.81 -14.86 23.75
N LEU A 111 -31.55 -13.68 23.17
CA LEU A 111 -32.35 -13.19 22.05
C LEU A 111 -32.35 -14.18 20.87
N ASN A 112 -31.19 -14.74 20.51
CA ASN A 112 -31.10 -15.76 19.47
C ASN A 112 -31.88 -17.05 19.79
N SER A 113 -32.06 -17.40 21.06
CA SER A 113 -32.82 -18.60 21.46
C SER A 113 -34.32 -18.47 21.16
N VAL A 114 -34.86 -17.25 21.13
CA VAL A 114 -36.29 -16.97 20.90
C VAL A 114 -36.61 -16.51 19.47
N LEU A 115 -35.59 -16.28 18.63
CA LEU A 115 -35.74 -15.91 17.23
C LEU A 115 -35.65 -17.12 16.30
N LEU A 116 -36.38 -17.08 15.19
CA LEU A 116 -36.24 -17.99 14.07
C LEU A 116 -35.04 -17.55 13.22
N THR A 117 -34.05 -18.42 13.02
CA THR A 117 -32.87 -18.15 12.16
C THR A 117 -33.25 -17.83 10.70
N GLY A 118 -34.39 -18.36 10.26
CA GLY A 118 -34.82 -18.27 8.86
C GLY A 118 -34.15 -19.33 7.97
N PRO A 119 -34.66 -19.51 6.74
CA PRO A 119 -34.10 -20.46 5.78
C PRO A 119 -32.75 -19.97 5.26
N ASP A 120 -31.88 -20.90 4.87
CA ASP A 120 -30.69 -20.56 4.09
C ASP A 120 -31.10 -20.14 2.67
N LEU A 121 -30.98 -18.84 2.40
CA LEU A 121 -31.31 -18.24 1.12
C LEU A 121 -30.08 -18.06 0.23
N ASN A 122 -28.89 -18.47 0.67
CA ASN A 122 -27.66 -18.26 -0.08
C ASN A 122 -27.64 -19.10 -1.35
N ASN A 123 -27.00 -18.55 -2.39
CA ASN A 123 -26.65 -19.37 -3.55
C ASN A 123 -25.55 -20.36 -3.16
N THR A 124 -25.52 -21.54 -3.78
CA THR A 124 -24.39 -22.45 -3.58
C THR A 124 -23.11 -21.80 -4.10
N LEU A 125 -22.06 -21.82 -3.28
CA LEU A 125 -20.76 -21.23 -3.65
C LEU A 125 -20.24 -21.81 -4.97
N LEU A 126 -20.35 -23.13 -5.14
CA LEU A 126 -20.01 -23.82 -6.39
C LEU A 126 -20.77 -23.24 -7.59
N GLY A 127 -22.09 -23.02 -7.44
CA GLY A 127 -22.90 -22.45 -8.52
C GLY A 127 -22.49 -21.03 -8.89
N VAL A 128 -22.18 -20.19 -7.90
CA VAL A 128 -21.68 -18.83 -8.13
C VAL A 128 -20.34 -18.87 -8.86
N LEU A 129 -19.39 -19.69 -8.40
CA LEU A 129 -18.06 -19.81 -9.01
C LEU A 129 -18.10 -20.36 -10.45
N LEU A 130 -18.99 -21.31 -10.74
CA LEU A 130 -19.17 -21.83 -12.10
C LEU A 130 -19.69 -20.74 -13.05
N ARG A 131 -20.67 -19.94 -12.61
CA ARG A 131 -21.18 -18.80 -13.41
C ARG A 131 -20.14 -17.71 -13.60
N PHE A 132 -19.33 -17.44 -12.57
CA PHE A 132 -18.25 -16.46 -12.60
C PHE A 132 -17.10 -16.84 -13.55
N ARG A 133 -16.94 -18.12 -13.90
CA ARG A 133 -15.91 -18.60 -14.82
C ARG A 133 -16.36 -18.68 -16.27
N LYS A 134 -17.56 -18.18 -16.59
CA LYS A 134 -18.18 -18.36 -17.91
C LYS A 134 -17.53 -17.49 -18.99
N ASP A 135 -17.12 -16.27 -18.64
CA ASP A 135 -16.65 -15.26 -19.59
C ASP A 135 -15.32 -14.63 -19.14
N PHE A 136 -14.72 -13.79 -20.00
CA PHE A 136 -13.36 -13.27 -19.82
C PHE A 136 -13.23 -12.08 -18.88
N ILE A 137 -14.25 -11.21 -18.81
CA ILE A 137 -14.21 -10.01 -17.97
C ILE A 137 -14.82 -10.34 -16.62
N ALA A 138 -13.96 -10.62 -15.65
CA ALA A 138 -14.32 -10.97 -14.29
C ALA A 138 -14.58 -9.70 -13.47
N VAL A 139 -15.67 -9.69 -12.72
CA VAL A 139 -16.06 -8.61 -11.81
C VAL A 139 -16.47 -9.18 -10.46
N THR A 140 -15.98 -8.55 -9.39
CA THR A 140 -16.42 -8.77 -8.02
C THR A 140 -16.93 -7.46 -7.42
N ALA A 141 -17.92 -7.54 -6.54
CA ALA A 141 -18.42 -6.40 -5.77
C ALA A 141 -19.01 -6.87 -4.43
N ASP A 142 -19.24 -5.95 -3.50
CA ASP A 142 -19.75 -6.22 -2.15
C ASP A 142 -20.96 -5.32 -1.85
N ILE A 143 -21.87 -5.73 -0.96
CA ILE A 143 -22.93 -4.85 -0.45
C ILE A 143 -22.44 -4.14 0.79
N GLN A 144 -22.37 -2.81 0.73
CA GLN A 144 -21.90 -2.01 1.85
C GLN A 144 -22.77 -2.19 3.10
N LYS A 145 -22.16 -2.66 4.20
CA LYS A 145 -22.80 -2.81 5.52
C LYS A 145 -24.16 -3.53 5.40
N MET A 146 -24.21 -4.65 4.68
CA MET A 146 -25.43 -5.35 4.22
C MET A 146 -26.58 -5.37 5.26
N PHE A 147 -26.33 -5.76 6.51
CA PHE A 147 -27.38 -5.83 7.54
C PHE A 147 -27.98 -4.47 7.90
N TYR A 148 -27.16 -3.42 7.91
CA TYR A 148 -27.58 -2.07 8.28
C TYR A 148 -28.45 -1.39 7.21
N GLY A 149 -28.50 -1.95 5.99
CA GLY A 149 -29.43 -1.51 4.95
C GLY A 149 -30.90 -1.86 5.22
N PHE A 150 -31.19 -2.67 6.25
CA PHE A 150 -32.53 -3.14 6.57
C PHE A 150 -32.97 -2.65 7.96
N LEU A 151 -34.09 -1.94 8.01
CA LEU A 151 -34.67 -1.43 9.25
C LEU A 151 -35.45 -2.52 10.01
N VAL A 152 -35.49 -2.37 11.33
CA VAL A 152 -36.30 -3.18 12.24
C VAL A 152 -37.62 -2.45 12.52
N SER A 153 -38.73 -3.19 12.46
CA SER A 153 -40.06 -2.70 12.83
C SER A 153 -40.03 -2.02 14.21
N ARG A 154 -40.72 -0.88 14.35
CA ARG A 154 -40.62 -0.03 15.56
C ARG A 154 -40.96 -0.79 16.85
N GLU A 155 -41.94 -1.68 16.79
CA GLU A 155 -42.38 -2.56 17.88
C GLU A 155 -41.30 -3.55 18.37
N HIS A 156 -40.30 -3.84 17.53
CA HIS A 156 -39.25 -4.82 17.84
C HIS A 156 -37.89 -4.18 18.16
N ARG A 157 -37.76 -2.85 18.12
CA ARG A 157 -36.48 -2.18 18.38
C ARG A 157 -36.03 -2.28 19.84
N ASP A 158 -36.98 -2.41 20.77
CA ASP A 158 -36.66 -2.49 22.20
C ASP A 158 -36.02 -3.82 22.62
N TYR A 159 -35.99 -4.81 21.72
CA TYR A 159 -35.19 -6.04 21.88
C TYR A 159 -33.74 -5.87 21.41
N LEU A 160 -33.38 -4.72 20.86
CA LEU A 160 -32.06 -4.39 20.35
C LEU A 160 -31.49 -3.16 21.07
N ARG A 161 -31.80 -3.01 22.36
CA ARG A 161 -31.23 -1.94 23.19
C ARG A 161 -29.75 -2.19 23.41
N PHE A 162 -28.97 -1.15 23.69
CA PHE A 162 -27.60 -1.28 24.13
C PHE A 162 -27.20 -0.07 24.98
N LEU A 163 -26.17 -0.24 25.81
CA LEU A 163 -25.68 0.79 26.71
C LEU A 163 -24.42 1.41 26.11
N TRP A 164 -24.39 2.73 25.98
CA TRP A 164 -23.20 3.45 25.55
C TRP A 164 -23.11 4.83 26.20
N HIS A 165 -21.95 5.47 26.14
CA HIS A 165 -21.79 6.79 26.73
C HIS A 165 -22.40 7.88 25.85
N LYS A 166 -23.05 8.85 26.50
CA LYS A 166 -23.68 9.98 25.84
C LYS A 166 -22.69 10.75 24.98
N ASP A 167 -23.16 11.23 23.83
CA ASP A 167 -22.36 11.96 22.83
C ASP A 167 -21.09 11.21 22.38
N ASN A 168 -21.08 9.87 22.49
CA ASN A 168 -19.93 9.02 22.20
C ASN A 168 -18.67 9.37 23.01
N ASP A 169 -18.86 9.95 24.21
CA ASP A 169 -17.79 10.40 25.10
C ASP A 169 -17.73 9.53 26.36
N LEU A 170 -16.68 8.71 26.47
CA LEU A 170 -16.47 7.77 27.56
C LEU A 170 -16.39 8.41 28.97
N SER A 171 -16.27 9.74 29.07
CA SER A 171 -16.31 10.48 30.33
C SER A 171 -17.72 10.83 30.80
N LYS A 172 -18.71 10.84 29.89
CA LYS A 172 -20.09 11.19 30.18
C LYS A 172 -20.88 10.01 30.73
N GLU A 173 -22.10 10.30 31.21
CA GLU A 173 -23.03 9.32 31.71
C GLU A 173 -23.40 8.25 30.67
N ILE A 174 -23.75 7.05 31.16
CA ILE A 174 -24.25 5.97 30.31
C ILE A 174 -25.69 6.31 29.89
N GLN A 175 -25.95 6.23 28.60
CA GLN A 175 -27.25 6.41 27.97
C GLN A 175 -27.70 5.12 27.28
N GLU A 176 -29.01 4.92 27.23
CA GLU A 176 -29.61 3.79 26.54
C GLU A 176 -29.90 4.16 25.09
N TYR A 177 -29.46 3.31 24.20
CA TYR A 177 -29.72 3.40 22.77
C TYR A 177 -30.46 2.13 22.32
N ARG A 178 -31.08 2.20 21.15
CA ARG A 178 -31.63 1.01 20.49
C ARG A 178 -31.33 1.04 19.00
N MET A 179 -31.10 -0.13 18.45
CA MET A 179 -30.84 -0.28 17.02
C MET A 179 -32.13 -0.05 16.22
N ARG A 180 -32.00 0.71 15.13
CA ARG A 180 -33.05 0.89 14.12
C ARG A 180 -32.94 -0.12 12.98
N VAL A 181 -31.79 -0.77 12.86
CA VAL A 181 -31.42 -1.69 11.77
C VAL A 181 -31.17 -3.10 12.29
N HIS A 182 -31.21 -4.09 11.38
CA HIS A 182 -30.78 -5.45 11.67
C HIS A 182 -29.27 -5.47 11.94
N VAL A 183 -28.83 -6.27 12.92
CA VAL A 183 -27.43 -6.26 13.39
C VAL A 183 -26.71 -7.57 13.14
N PHE A 184 -25.39 -7.45 12.98
CA PHE A 184 -24.50 -8.61 13.01
C PHE A 184 -24.53 -9.25 14.41
N GLY A 185 -24.78 -10.56 14.46
CA GLY A 185 -24.95 -11.35 15.69
C GLY A 185 -26.36 -11.91 15.90
N ASN A 186 -27.37 -11.30 15.28
CA ASN A 186 -28.74 -11.82 15.25
C ASN A 186 -28.85 -13.00 14.27
N SER A 187 -29.35 -14.15 14.72
CA SER A 187 -29.57 -15.32 13.87
C SER A 187 -30.46 -15.06 12.63
N PRO A 188 -31.54 -14.24 12.66
CA PRO A 188 -32.35 -13.98 11.47
C PRO A 188 -31.75 -12.98 10.47
N SER A 189 -30.80 -12.15 10.87
CA SER A 189 -30.36 -11.01 10.05
C SER A 189 -29.81 -11.40 8.68
N PRO A 190 -29.08 -12.53 8.50
CA PRO A 190 -28.70 -13.04 7.17
C PRO A 190 -29.88 -13.35 6.25
N ALA A 191 -30.90 -14.04 6.76
CA ALA A 191 -32.08 -14.39 5.97
C ALA A 191 -32.88 -13.14 5.59
N VAL A 192 -33.06 -12.21 6.53
CA VAL A 192 -33.76 -10.94 6.30
C VAL A 192 -33.03 -10.08 5.27
N ALA A 193 -31.71 -9.92 5.39
CA ALA A 193 -30.92 -9.11 4.48
C ALA A 193 -30.92 -9.69 3.06
N THR A 194 -30.74 -11.01 2.94
CA THR A 194 -30.78 -11.69 1.62
C THR A 194 -32.16 -11.57 0.98
N TYR A 195 -33.22 -11.78 1.75
CA TYR A 195 -34.59 -11.65 1.25
C TYR A 195 -34.89 -10.21 0.81
N GLY A 196 -34.53 -9.21 1.63
CA GLY A 196 -34.75 -7.81 1.32
C GLY A 196 -33.93 -7.34 0.10
N LEU A 197 -32.69 -7.78 -0.04
CA LEU A 197 -31.87 -7.51 -1.23
C LEU A 197 -32.50 -8.06 -2.51
N ARG A 198 -33.01 -9.31 -2.46
CA ARG A 198 -33.73 -9.92 -3.60
C ARG A 198 -35.01 -9.16 -3.93
N ARG A 199 -35.74 -8.67 -2.92
CA ARG A 199 -36.96 -7.89 -3.12
C ARG A 199 -36.68 -6.52 -3.73
N ALA A 200 -35.61 -5.86 -3.32
CA ALA A 200 -35.13 -4.62 -3.93
C ALA A 200 -34.84 -4.82 -5.42
N ALA A 201 -34.08 -5.88 -5.77
CA ALA A 201 -33.77 -6.21 -7.15
C ALA A 201 -34.99 -6.60 -7.99
N GLN A 202 -35.97 -7.30 -7.41
CA GLN A 202 -37.24 -7.63 -8.08
C GLN A 202 -38.03 -6.37 -8.43
N ARG A 203 -38.06 -5.36 -7.54
CA ARG A 203 -38.78 -4.12 -7.78
C ARG A 203 -38.14 -3.28 -8.90
N GLY A 204 -36.81 -3.29 -8.98
CA GLY A 204 -36.06 -2.59 -10.03
C GLY A 204 -36.14 -3.24 -11.42
N GLU A 205 -36.64 -4.47 -11.54
CA GLU A 205 -36.60 -5.24 -12.80
C GLU A 205 -37.18 -4.49 -14.00
N ALA A 206 -38.36 -3.87 -13.84
CA ALA A 206 -39.03 -3.18 -14.93
C ALA A 206 -38.22 -2.00 -15.49
N ARG A 207 -37.36 -1.38 -14.67
CA ARG A 207 -36.58 -0.18 -15.02
C ARG A 207 -35.13 -0.50 -15.39
N TYR A 208 -34.52 -1.47 -14.71
CA TYR A 208 -33.09 -1.75 -14.79
C TYR A 208 -32.76 -3.07 -15.49
N GLY A 209 -33.77 -3.83 -15.93
CA GLY A 209 -33.61 -5.04 -16.73
C GLY A 209 -33.57 -6.32 -15.89
N THR A 210 -33.98 -7.42 -16.52
CA THR A 210 -34.02 -8.75 -15.90
C THR A 210 -32.63 -9.27 -15.54
N ASP A 211 -31.60 -8.92 -16.31
CA ASP A 211 -30.21 -9.30 -16.05
C ASP A 211 -29.65 -8.66 -14.76
N THR A 212 -30.00 -7.41 -14.45
CA THR A 212 -29.68 -6.77 -13.16
C THR A 212 -30.29 -7.57 -12.00
N LYS A 213 -31.58 -7.95 -12.12
CA LYS A 213 -32.23 -8.80 -11.13
C LYS A 213 -31.50 -10.14 -11.00
N GLN A 214 -31.18 -10.78 -12.11
CA GLN A 214 -30.52 -12.09 -12.10
C GLN A 214 -29.11 -12.04 -11.50
N PHE A 215 -28.37 -10.95 -11.71
CA PHE A 215 -27.09 -10.71 -11.05
C PHE A 215 -27.27 -10.75 -9.54
N VAL A 216 -28.16 -9.93 -8.96
CA VAL A 216 -28.40 -9.92 -7.52
C VAL A 216 -28.90 -11.28 -6.99
N LEU A 217 -29.82 -11.93 -7.71
CA LEU A 217 -30.43 -13.17 -7.24
C LEU A 217 -29.50 -14.38 -7.30
N ARG A 218 -28.64 -14.48 -8.33
CA ARG A 218 -27.89 -15.72 -8.65
C ARG A 218 -26.37 -15.58 -8.51
N HIS A 219 -25.82 -14.38 -8.47
CA HIS A 219 -24.37 -14.17 -8.49
C HIS A 219 -23.81 -13.72 -7.15
N PHE A 220 -24.65 -13.48 -6.15
CA PHE A 220 -24.23 -13.19 -4.79
C PHE A 220 -24.08 -14.46 -3.94
N TYR A 221 -22.98 -14.52 -3.18
CA TYR A 221 -22.79 -15.41 -2.05
C TYR A 221 -22.75 -14.54 -0.79
N VAL A 222 -23.83 -14.56 -0.01
CA VAL A 222 -24.05 -13.59 1.09
C VAL A 222 -23.98 -12.14 0.57
N ASP A 223 -22.93 -11.39 0.92
CA ASP A 223 -22.69 -10.00 0.55
C ASP A 223 -21.78 -9.84 -0.68
N ASP A 224 -21.03 -10.88 -1.06
CA ASP A 224 -20.10 -10.86 -2.20
C ASP A 224 -20.79 -11.24 -3.52
N GLY A 225 -20.82 -10.32 -4.49
CA GLY A 225 -21.31 -10.53 -5.86
C GLY A 225 -20.19 -10.85 -6.83
N LEU A 226 -20.32 -11.94 -7.61
CA LEU A 226 -19.33 -12.37 -8.61
C LEU A 226 -19.97 -12.65 -9.97
N VAL A 227 -19.55 -11.92 -11.01
CA VAL A 227 -20.02 -12.12 -12.39
C VAL A 227 -18.89 -12.01 -13.40
N SER A 228 -19.00 -12.76 -14.49
CA SER A 228 -18.16 -12.57 -15.67
C SER A 228 -19.02 -12.12 -16.84
N MET A 229 -18.48 -11.24 -17.68
CA MET A 229 -19.13 -10.74 -18.89
C MET A 229 -18.22 -10.89 -20.12
N PRO A 230 -18.80 -10.99 -21.33
CA PRO A 230 -18.01 -11.19 -22.55
C PRO A 230 -17.22 -9.95 -22.97
N THR A 231 -17.65 -8.74 -22.58
CA THR A 231 -17.02 -7.47 -22.94
C THR A 231 -17.01 -6.48 -21.78
N ASP A 232 -16.06 -5.53 -21.83
CA ASP A 232 -15.96 -4.43 -20.84
C ASP A 232 -17.25 -3.60 -20.80
N SER A 233 -17.81 -3.27 -21.96
CA SER A 233 -19.05 -2.47 -22.06
C SER A 233 -20.23 -3.13 -21.37
N ALA A 234 -20.39 -4.45 -21.53
CA ALA A 234 -21.47 -5.20 -20.90
C ALA A 234 -21.29 -5.29 -19.38
N ALA A 235 -20.04 -5.45 -18.90
CA ALA A 235 -19.73 -5.41 -17.47
C ALA A 235 -20.05 -4.04 -16.86
N ILE A 236 -19.62 -2.95 -17.50
CA ILE A 236 -19.85 -1.58 -17.03
C ILE A 236 -21.34 -1.27 -16.97
N ASP A 237 -22.09 -1.60 -18.03
CA ASP A 237 -23.52 -1.36 -18.12
C ASP A 237 -24.30 -2.11 -17.04
N LEU A 238 -24.06 -3.42 -16.87
CA LEU A 238 -24.70 -4.24 -15.84
C LEU A 238 -24.45 -3.70 -14.44
N LEU A 239 -23.20 -3.35 -14.12
CA LEU A 239 -22.83 -2.81 -12.81
C LEU A 239 -23.47 -1.45 -12.55
N LYS A 240 -23.45 -0.52 -13.52
CA LYS A 240 -24.08 0.81 -13.36
C LYS A 240 -25.59 0.70 -13.16
N ARG A 241 -26.27 -0.17 -13.92
CA ARG A 241 -27.70 -0.45 -13.72
C ARG A 241 -27.96 -1.09 -12.37
N THR A 242 -27.09 -1.99 -11.91
CA THR A 242 -27.20 -2.60 -10.58
C THR A 242 -27.02 -1.57 -9.47
N CYS A 243 -26.00 -0.71 -9.54
CA CYS A 243 -25.79 0.37 -8.58
C CYS A 243 -27.01 1.29 -8.52
N ALA A 244 -27.54 1.70 -9.67
CA ALA A 244 -28.73 2.55 -9.74
C ALA A 244 -29.98 1.84 -9.17
N SER A 245 -30.19 0.56 -9.50
CA SER A 245 -31.32 -0.23 -8.98
C SER A 245 -31.27 -0.42 -7.47
N LEU A 246 -30.09 -0.64 -6.90
CA LEU A 246 -29.93 -0.82 -5.45
C LEU A 246 -30.03 0.52 -4.71
N ALA A 247 -29.58 1.62 -5.31
CA ALA A 247 -29.70 2.96 -4.75
C ALA A 247 -31.16 3.38 -4.54
N GLU A 248 -32.11 2.91 -5.36
CA GLU A 248 -33.55 3.12 -5.14
C GLU A 248 -34.05 2.51 -3.82
N SER A 249 -33.32 1.58 -3.23
CA SER A 249 -33.61 0.96 -1.92
C SER A 249 -32.59 1.35 -0.84
N ASN A 250 -31.84 2.43 -1.03
CA ASN A 250 -30.74 2.87 -0.15
C ASN A 250 -29.67 1.80 0.09
N LEU A 251 -29.50 0.87 -0.85
CA LEU A 251 -28.46 -0.14 -0.83
C LEU A 251 -27.32 0.30 -1.75
N LYS A 252 -26.08 0.20 -1.26
CA LYS A 252 -24.89 0.59 -2.03
C LYS A 252 -24.02 -0.62 -2.35
N LEU A 253 -23.76 -0.80 -3.64
CA LEU A 253 -22.72 -1.70 -4.12
C LEU A 253 -21.37 -0.97 -4.02
N HIS A 254 -20.37 -1.61 -3.45
CA HIS A 254 -19.01 -1.06 -3.32
C HIS A 254 -17.96 -2.15 -3.48
N LYS A 255 -16.69 -1.79 -3.29
CA LYS A 255 -15.54 -2.67 -3.50
C LYS A 255 -15.58 -3.37 -4.87
N ILE A 256 -15.96 -2.63 -5.90
CA ILE A 256 -15.96 -3.12 -7.27
C ILE A 256 -14.52 -3.38 -7.69
N ALA A 257 -14.28 -4.58 -8.22
CA ALA A 257 -12.97 -5.04 -8.66
C ALA A 257 -13.13 -5.83 -9.96
N SER A 258 -12.16 -5.70 -10.87
CA SER A 258 -12.19 -6.39 -12.16
C SER A 258 -10.78 -6.68 -12.66
N ASN A 259 -10.65 -7.70 -13.52
CA ASN A 259 -9.43 -7.94 -14.29
C ASN A 259 -9.27 -6.96 -15.47
N SER A 260 -10.28 -6.16 -15.79
CA SER A 260 -10.25 -5.17 -16.88
C SER A 260 -10.06 -3.74 -16.36
N VAL A 261 -9.01 -3.08 -16.86
CA VAL A 261 -8.72 -1.66 -16.55
C VAL A 261 -9.82 -0.74 -17.07
N ALA A 262 -10.47 -1.08 -18.18
CA ALA A 262 -11.56 -0.27 -18.73
C ALA A 262 -12.78 -0.28 -17.79
N VAL A 263 -13.10 -1.45 -17.20
CA VAL A 263 -14.14 -1.57 -16.18
C VAL A 263 -13.77 -0.76 -14.94
N MET A 264 -12.54 -0.91 -14.43
CA MET A 264 -12.08 -0.17 -13.24
C MET A 264 -12.14 1.35 -13.41
N ARG A 265 -11.86 1.87 -14.61
CA ARG A 265 -11.91 3.32 -14.90
C ARG A 265 -13.33 3.89 -15.03
N ALA A 266 -14.36 3.04 -15.10
CA ALA A 266 -15.73 3.46 -15.30
C ALA A 266 -16.49 3.81 -14.01
N PHE A 267 -15.87 3.57 -12.85
CA PHE A 267 -16.43 3.76 -11.51
C PHE A 267 -15.55 4.71 -10.69
N GLU A 268 -16.16 5.36 -9.70
CA GLU A 268 -15.47 6.31 -8.83
C GLU A 268 -14.56 5.59 -7.82
N PRO A 269 -13.45 6.20 -7.37
CA PRO A 269 -12.52 5.57 -6.43
C PRO A 269 -13.17 5.04 -5.14
N GLU A 270 -14.22 5.68 -4.63
CA GLU A 270 -14.93 5.24 -3.43
C GLU A 270 -15.78 3.98 -3.63
N GLU A 271 -16.09 3.64 -4.88
CA GLU A 271 -16.84 2.44 -5.25
C GLU A 271 -15.92 1.24 -5.49
N LEU A 272 -14.64 1.48 -5.78
CA LEU A 272 -13.67 0.45 -6.10
C LEU A 272 -13.13 -0.28 -4.87
N ALA A 273 -12.68 -1.52 -5.05
CA ALA A 273 -12.04 -2.29 -4.00
C ALA A 273 -10.70 -1.66 -3.60
N SER A 274 -10.62 -1.18 -2.36
CA SER A 274 -9.37 -0.65 -1.79
C SER A 274 -8.27 -1.71 -1.63
N ARG A 275 -8.60 -3.00 -1.76
CA ARG A 275 -7.68 -4.14 -1.71
C ARG A 275 -8.17 -5.28 -2.61
N GLY A 276 -7.40 -5.62 -3.66
CA GLY A 276 -7.39 -6.99 -4.19
C GLY A 276 -7.93 -7.27 -5.59
N GLY A 277 -8.34 -6.27 -6.38
CA GLY A 277 -8.72 -6.50 -7.78
C GLY A 277 -8.37 -5.31 -8.65
N ALA A 278 -7.12 -5.32 -9.10
CA ALA A 278 -6.44 -4.28 -9.89
C ALA A 278 -6.15 -2.96 -9.15
N VAL A 279 -4.88 -2.84 -8.74
CA VAL A 279 -4.05 -1.62 -8.65
C VAL A 279 -3.95 -0.87 -7.30
N GLN A 280 -2.70 -0.73 -6.81
CA GLN A 280 -2.21 -0.07 -5.57
C GLN A 280 -2.08 -0.89 -4.27
N SER A 281 -1.60 -2.13 -4.34
CA SER A 281 -1.00 -2.76 -3.15
C SER A 281 0.32 -2.05 -2.79
N LYS A 282 0.47 -1.56 -1.56
CA LYS A 282 1.75 -1.02 -1.08
C LYS A 282 2.87 -2.04 -1.35
N ARG A 283 3.93 -1.58 -2.02
CA ARG A 283 5.15 -2.35 -2.24
C ARG A 283 6.27 -1.81 -1.38
N TRP A 284 7.20 -2.68 -1.03
CA TRP A 284 8.40 -2.32 -0.31
C TRP A 284 9.61 -2.63 -1.20
N ALA A 285 10.75 -2.03 -0.90
CA ALA A 285 12.00 -2.37 -1.56
C ALA A 285 13.12 -2.48 -0.54
N ILE A 286 14.01 -3.45 -0.74
CA ILE A 286 15.25 -3.58 0.02
C ILE A 286 16.38 -3.05 -0.87
N LEU A 287 17.13 -2.09 -0.34
CA LEU A 287 18.27 -1.49 -1.01
C LEU A 287 19.56 -1.96 -0.33
N PHE A 288 20.40 -2.63 -1.10
CA PHE A 288 21.74 -3.05 -0.71
C PHE A 288 22.78 -2.08 -1.25
N THR A 289 23.80 -1.79 -0.44
CA THR A 289 24.89 -0.90 -0.82
C THR A 289 26.23 -1.49 -0.41
N CYS A 290 27.17 -1.56 -1.35
CA CYS A 290 28.50 -2.07 -1.08
C CYS A 290 29.32 -1.02 -0.31
N MET A 291 29.91 -1.41 0.82
CA MET A 291 30.74 -0.50 1.63
C MET A 291 32.07 -0.13 0.96
N CYS A 292 32.55 -0.97 0.03
CA CYS A 292 33.80 -0.74 -0.70
C CYS A 292 33.57 0.12 -1.95
N THR A 293 32.71 -0.35 -2.85
CA THR A 293 32.50 0.29 -4.16
C THR A 293 31.37 1.30 -4.18
N ARG A 294 30.56 1.35 -3.12
CA ARG A 294 29.30 2.11 -3.07
C ARG A 294 28.34 1.69 -4.19
N GLY A 295 28.46 0.47 -4.72
CA GLY A 295 27.48 -0.07 -5.68
C GLY A 295 26.13 -0.32 -5.01
N VAL A 296 25.03 -0.11 -5.73
CA VAL A 296 23.65 -0.23 -5.24
C VAL A 296 22.93 -1.39 -5.93
N HIS A 297 22.10 -2.12 -5.20
CA HIS A 297 21.19 -3.13 -5.71
C HIS A 297 19.83 -2.99 -5.03
N ILE A 298 18.75 -2.92 -5.81
CA ILE A 298 17.39 -2.71 -5.29
C ILE A 298 16.53 -3.92 -5.65
N GLU A 299 15.82 -4.46 -4.66
CA GLU A 299 14.89 -5.58 -4.81
C GLU A 299 13.50 -5.17 -4.33
N VAL A 300 12.48 -5.36 -5.16
CA VAL A 300 11.07 -5.10 -4.80
C VAL A 300 10.50 -6.31 -4.06
N ILE A 301 9.75 -6.07 -3.00
CA ILE A 301 9.08 -7.10 -2.20
C ILE A 301 7.61 -6.74 -1.94
N ASP A 302 6.79 -7.77 -1.76
CA ASP A 302 5.35 -7.61 -1.57
C ASP A 302 4.95 -7.23 -0.14
N SER A 303 5.71 -7.69 0.86
CA SER A 303 5.47 -7.45 2.29
C SER A 303 6.75 -7.19 3.07
N MET A 304 6.63 -6.44 4.18
CA MET A 304 7.73 -6.17 5.12
C MET A 304 7.76 -7.24 6.22
N ASP A 305 7.92 -8.50 5.83
CA ASP A 305 8.00 -9.65 6.76
C ASP A 305 9.34 -10.38 6.64
N THR A 306 9.58 -11.31 7.57
CA THR A 306 10.82 -12.11 7.65
C THR A 306 11.03 -12.97 6.41
N ALA A 307 9.98 -13.63 5.91
CA ALA A 307 10.07 -14.52 4.75
C ALA A 307 10.47 -13.75 3.48
N SER A 308 9.88 -12.57 3.25
CA SER A 308 10.23 -11.69 2.13
C SER A 308 11.65 -11.17 2.26
N CYS A 309 12.11 -10.85 3.48
CA CYS A 309 13.50 -10.47 3.74
C CYS A 309 14.48 -11.60 3.37
N ILE A 310 14.24 -12.83 3.85
CA ILE A 310 15.08 -14.01 3.56
C ILE A 310 15.13 -14.28 2.06
N ASN A 311 13.97 -14.32 1.40
CA ASN A 311 13.90 -14.53 -0.05
C ASN A 311 14.70 -13.49 -0.83
N THR A 312 14.68 -12.24 -0.36
CA THR A 312 15.42 -11.14 -0.98
C THR A 312 16.92 -11.29 -0.79
N LEU A 313 17.39 -11.70 0.40
CA LEU A 313 18.80 -12.04 0.63
C LEU A 313 19.25 -13.19 -0.27
N ARG A 314 18.42 -14.22 -0.44
CA ARG A 314 18.72 -15.35 -1.34
C ARG A 314 18.87 -14.88 -2.79
N ARG A 315 17.98 -14.03 -3.29
CA ARG A 315 18.10 -13.44 -4.64
C ARG A 315 19.34 -12.56 -4.77
N PHE A 316 19.61 -11.71 -3.78
CA PHE A 316 20.79 -10.87 -3.75
C PHE A 316 22.08 -11.69 -3.84
N PHE A 317 22.23 -12.74 -3.01
CA PHE A 317 23.41 -13.61 -3.05
C PHE A 317 23.50 -14.44 -4.33
N ALA A 318 22.37 -14.82 -4.92
CA ALA A 318 22.38 -15.53 -6.22
C ALA A 318 22.91 -14.63 -7.34
N VAL A 319 22.62 -13.32 -7.31
CA VAL A 319 23.03 -12.36 -8.34
C VAL A 319 24.42 -11.78 -8.08
N ARG A 320 24.76 -11.49 -6.82
CA ARG A 320 26.00 -10.78 -6.43
C ARG A 320 27.07 -11.69 -5.84
N GLY A 321 26.74 -12.94 -5.58
CA GLY A 321 27.58 -13.85 -4.82
C GLY A 321 27.45 -13.64 -3.30
N PRO A 322 28.07 -14.53 -2.51
CA PRO A 322 28.00 -14.47 -1.04
C PRO A 322 28.70 -13.22 -0.51
N ALA A 323 28.07 -12.53 0.44
CA ALA A 323 28.73 -11.46 1.20
C ALA A 323 29.42 -12.04 2.44
N LYS A 324 30.57 -11.47 2.81
CA LYS A 324 31.25 -11.82 4.05
C LYS A 324 30.58 -11.22 5.29
N GLN A 325 30.04 -10.02 5.13
CA GLN A 325 29.45 -9.24 6.23
C GLN A 325 28.25 -8.43 5.72
N LEU A 326 27.15 -8.47 6.46
CA LEU A 326 25.99 -7.62 6.30
C LEU A 326 25.90 -6.65 7.48
N ARG A 327 25.39 -5.44 7.22
CA ARG A 327 25.14 -4.45 8.26
C ARG A 327 23.79 -3.78 8.05
N SER A 328 22.97 -3.69 9.10
CA SER A 328 21.66 -3.03 9.05
C SER A 328 21.29 -2.39 10.38
N ASP A 329 20.17 -1.67 10.40
CA ASP A 329 19.50 -1.29 11.64
C ASP A 329 18.81 -2.51 12.29
N ARG A 330 18.26 -2.29 13.49
CA ARG A 330 17.55 -3.30 14.29
C ARG A 330 16.08 -3.45 13.87
N GLY A 331 15.78 -3.40 12.56
CA GLY A 331 14.46 -3.73 12.04
C GLY A 331 14.02 -5.14 12.48
N THR A 332 12.75 -5.29 12.90
CA THR A 332 12.23 -6.56 13.44
C THR A 332 12.32 -7.71 12.43
N ASN A 333 12.08 -7.42 11.16
CA ASN A 333 12.25 -8.33 10.03
C ASN A 333 13.71 -8.75 9.83
N PHE A 334 14.68 -7.84 9.98
CA PHE A 334 16.10 -8.15 9.85
C PHE A 334 16.64 -9.00 11.00
N ILE A 335 16.22 -8.70 12.24
CA ILE A 335 16.58 -9.50 13.42
C ILE A 335 16.04 -10.92 13.29
N ALA A 336 14.77 -11.06 12.92
CA ALA A 336 14.16 -12.37 12.72
C ALA A 336 14.84 -13.14 11.57
N ALA A 337 15.15 -12.48 10.46
CA ALA A 337 15.82 -13.12 9.32
C ALA A 337 17.25 -13.57 9.66
N SER A 338 18.02 -12.76 10.41
CA SER A 338 19.34 -13.13 10.92
C SER A 338 19.28 -14.35 11.83
N ALA A 339 18.29 -14.40 12.73
CA ALA A 339 18.09 -15.54 13.62
C ALA A 339 17.75 -16.83 12.86
N GLU A 340 16.85 -16.74 11.87
CA GLU A 340 16.41 -17.88 11.06
C GLU A 340 17.52 -18.41 10.13
N LEU A 341 18.36 -17.52 9.61
CA LEU A 341 19.52 -17.87 8.77
C LEU A 341 20.76 -18.28 9.58
N GLY A 342 20.71 -18.24 10.91
CA GLY A 342 21.86 -18.56 11.77
C GLY A 342 23.03 -17.57 11.68
N MET A 343 22.80 -16.38 11.13
CA MET A 343 23.83 -15.36 10.91
C MET A 343 24.02 -14.52 12.17
N ARG A 344 24.72 -15.07 13.17
CA ARG A 344 25.01 -14.39 14.45
C ARG A 344 26.28 -13.53 14.35
N PRO A 345 26.40 -12.45 15.13
CA PRO A 345 27.67 -11.76 15.29
C PRO A 345 28.71 -12.70 15.94
N PRO A 346 30.01 -12.53 15.62
CA PRO A 346 31.05 -13.39 16.17
C PRO A 346 31.13 -13.27 17.70
N ASP A 347 31.05 -14.40 18.41
CA ASP A 347 31.29 -14.48 19.86
C ASP A 347 32.80 -14.29 20.16
N GLU A 348 33.15 -13.30 20.98
CA GLU A 348 34.55 -13.00 21.36
C GLU A 348 35.29 -14.15 22.06
N LYS A 349 34.57 -15.18 22.54
CA LYS A 349 35.13 -16.29 23.34
C LYS A 349 35.50 -17.55 22.54
N GLN A 350 35.29 -17.59 21.22
CA GLN A 350 35.45 -18.82 20.42
C GLN A 350 36.41 -18.66 19.23
N ASN A 351 37.55 -18.01 19.45
CA ASN A 351 38.65 -17.96 18.49
C ASN A 351 39.51 -19.24 18.54
N SER A 352 39.08 -20.29 17.83
CA SER A 352 40.01 -21.31 17.34
C SER A 352 40.39 -20.98 15.90
N ILE A 353 41.69 -20.95 15.61
CA ILE A 353 42.27 -20.64 14.29
C ILE A 353 41.69 -21.54 13.17
N LEU A 354 41.22 -22.74 13.53
CA LEU A 354 40.59 -23.70 12.62
C LEU A 354 39.18 -23.28 12.15
N ASN A 355 38.40 -22.55 12.96
CA ASN A 355 37.08 -22.05 12.55
C ASN A 355 37.18 -20.83 11.63
N VAL A 356 38.24 -20.03 11.76
CA VAL A 356 38.49 -18.83 10.92
C VAL A 356 38.80 -19.21 9.46
N LEU A 357 39.40 -20.39 9.23
CA LEU A 357 39.69 -20.92 7.90
C LEU A 357 38.51 -21.69 7.28
N HIS A 358 37.54 -22.14 8.11
CA HIS A 358 36.35 -22.87 7.68
C HIS A 358 35.06 -22.03 7.60
N SER A 359 35.01 -20.81 8.16
CA SER A 359 33.81 -19.99 8.18
C SER A 359 33.49 -19.41 6.79
N LYS A 360 32.70 -20.15 6.02
CA LYS A 360 31.93 -19.62 4.88
C LYS A 360 30.72 -18.79 5.34
N ASP A 361 30.56 -18.57 6.64
CA ASP A 361 29.36 -17.96 7.22
C ASP A 361 29.42 -16.43 7.12
N CYS A 362 28.42 -15.87 6.44
CA CYS A 362 28.16 -14.44 6.41
C CYS A 362 27.80 -13.94 7.81
N THR A 363 28.52 -12.95 8.33
CA THR A 363 28.18 -12.32 9.62
C THR A 363 27.20 -11.17 9.42
N TRP A 364 26.25 -10.98 10.33
CA TRP A 364 25.30 -9.86 10.28
C TRP A 364 25.44 -8.98 11.52
N GLU A 365 25.89 -7.74 11.31
CA GLU A 365 26.07 -6.74 12.36
C GLU A 365 24.92 -5.74 12.40
N PHE A 366 24.39 -5.50 13.59
CA PHE A 366 23.32 -4.54 13.82
C PHE A 366 23.84 -3.27 14.48
N ASN A 367 23.33 -2.12 14.03
CA ASN A 367 23.68 -0.85 14.66
C ASN A 367 23.25 -0.81 16.15
N PRO A 368 24.03 -0.12 17.02
CA PRO A 368 23.60 0.18 18.38
C PRO A 368 22.29 0.97 18.41
N LEU A 369 21.50 0.80 19.48
CA LEU A 369 20.26 1.57 19.70
C LEU A 369 20.56 3.07 19.65
N HIS A 370 19.74 3.84 18.91
CA HIS A 370 19.85 5.29 18.71
C HIS A 370 21.12 5.79 17.94
N ALA A 371 21.91 4.91 17.35
CA ALA A 371 23.12 5.28 16.59
C ALA A 371 22.91 5.33 15.06
N SER A 372 21.87 6.03 14.59
CA SER A 372 21.58 6.18 13.14
C SER A 372 22.77 6.78 12.37
N HIS A 373 23.53 7.68 12.99
CA HIS A 373 24.73 8.30 12.43
C HIS A 373 25.82 7.30 11.99
N MET A 374 25.86 6.09 12.55
CA MET A 374 26.80 5.04 12.12
C MET A 374 26.47 4.47 10.72
N GLY A 375 25.31 4.83 10.15
CA GLY A 375 24.92 4.52 8.78
C GLY A 375 25.13 5.63 7.76
N GLY A 376 25.72 6.76 8.16
CA GLY A 376 25.82 7.97 7.34
C GLY A 376 26.52 7.80 5.98
N VAL A 377 27.31 6.73 5.79
CA VAL A 377 28.01 6.45 4.54
C VAL A 377 27.12 5.76 3.49
N TRP A 378 26.05 5.07 3.90
CA TRP A 378 25.02 4.58 2.98
C TRP A 378 23.79 5.49 2.90
N GLU A 379 23.45 6.19 3.99
CA GLU A 379 22.27 7.06 4.07
C GLU A 379 22.27 8.20 3.05
N ARG A 380 23.44 8.77 2.71
CA ARG A 380 23.50 9.89 1.75
C ARG A 380 23.06 9.48 0.34
N MET A 381 23.57 8.35 -0.15
CA MET A 381 23.26 7.87 -1.50
C MET A 381 21.83 7.31 -1.56
N ILE A 382 21.44 6.55 -0.54
CA ILE A 382 20.07 6.03 -0.39
C ILE A 382 19.08 7.19 -0.32
N GLY A 383 19.36 8.22 0.47
CA GLY A 383 18.49 9.37 0.64
C GLY A 383 18.30 10.20 -0.63
N VAL A 384 19.35 10.37 -1.45
CA VAL A 384 19.22 11.03 -2.76
C VAL A 384 18.33 10.21 -3.69
N SER A 385 18.60 8.91 -3.83
CA SER A 385 17.80 8.03 -4.69
C SER A 385 16.34 7.95 -4.24
N HIS A 386 16.11 7.85 -2.93
CA HIS A 386 14.77 7.80 -2.33
C HIS A 386 13.99 9.09 -2.58
N ARG A 387 14.59 10.27 -2.37
CA ARG A 387 13.92 11.55 -2.65
C ARG A 387 13.54 11.72 -4.11
N ILE A 388 14.42 11.30 -5.02
CA ILE A 388 14.13 11.36 -6.46
C ILE A 388 12.95 10.43 -6.78
N LEU A 389 12.99 9.18 -6.33
CA LEU A 389 11.91 8.21 -6.53
C LEU A 389 10.58 8.71 -5.94
N ASP A 390 10.58 9.22 -4.71
CA ASP A 390 9.39 9.80 -4.09
C ASP A 390 8.84 10.94 -4.93
N SER A 391 9.69 11.89 -5.33
CA SER A 391 9.26 13.05 -6.13
C SER A 391 8.66 12.63 -7.48
N MET A 392 9.24 11.62 -8.12
CA MET A 392 8.79 11.11 -9.41
C MET A 392 7.48 10.35 -9.28
N LEU A 393 7.36 9.49 -8.27
CA LEU A 393 6.19 8.65 -8.08
C LEU A 393 4.99 9.46 -7.55
N LEU A 394 5.23 10.50 -6.75
CA LEU A 394 4.18 11.41 -6.24
C LEU A 394 3.68 12.41 -7.30
N GLN A 395 4.55 12.89 -8.20
CA GLN A 395 4.15 13.84 -9.25
C GLN A 395 3.37 13.16 -10.39
N ASN A 396 3.61 11.86 -10.61
CA ASN A 396 3.00 11.09 -11.70
C ASN A 396 1.69 10.40 -11.27
N ASN A 397 0.72 11.19 -10.78
CA ASN A 397 -0.60 10.74 -10.30
C ASN A 397 -1.39 9.83 -11.27
N TYR A 398 -0.99 9.74 -12.54
CA TYR A 398 -1.68 9.00 -13.59
C TYR A 398 -0.96 7.71 -14.03
N THR A 399 0.17 7.34 -13.42
CA THR A 399 1.01 6.23 -13.90
C THR A 399 0.85 5.00 -13.02
N TYR A 400 0.00 4.06 -13.45
CA TYR A 400 -0.10 2.76 -12.82
C TYR A 400 1.15 1.92 -13.14
N LEU A 401 1.91 1.55 -12.10
CA LEU A 401 3.06 0.64 -12.21
C LEU A 401 2.62 -0.77 -11.82
N THR A 402 2.68 -1.71 -12.77
CA THR A 402 2.54 -3.14 -12.44
C THR A 402 3.76 -3.61 -11.66
N HIS A 403 3.67 -4.77 -11.00
CA HIS A 403 4.82 -5.36 -10.31
C HIS A 403 6.01 -5.54 -11.26
N GLU A 404 5.78 -6.02 -12.48
CA GLU A 404 6.81 -6.19 -13.50
C GLU A 404 7.47 -4.86 -13.92
N VAL A 405 6.65 -3.83 -14.18
CA VAL A 405 7.16 -2.48 -14.50
C VAL A 405 7.99 -1.92 -13.35
N LEU A 406 7.52 -2.08 -12.10
CA LEU A 406 8.22 -1.59 -10.91
C LEU A 406 9.56 -2.32 -10.70
N CYS A 407 9.57 -3.65 -10.81
CA CYS A 407 10.80 -4.44 -10.69
C CYS A 407 11.83 -4.05 -11.76
N THR A 408 11.38 -3.89 -13.01
CA THR A 408 12.25 -3.49 -14.11
C THR A 408 12.78 -2.07 -13.92
N LEU A 409 11.93 -1.14 -13.47
CA LEU A 409 12.35 0.23 -13.14
C LEU A 409 13.40 0.25 -12.03
N MET A 410 13.23 -0.53 -10.96
CA MET A 410 14.22 -0.58 -9.86
C MET A 410 15.57 -1.17 -10.30
N ALA A 411 15.56 -2.11 -11.25
CA ALA A 411 16.78 -2.62 -11.87
C ALA A 411 17.49 -1.54 -12.72
N GLU A 412 16.74 -0.79 -13.54
CA GLU A 412 17.27 0.34 -14.32
C GLU A 412 17.81 1.45 -13.42
N VAL A 413 17.10 1.80 -12.34
CA VAL A 413 17.55 2.76 -11.32
C VAL A 413 18.86 2.30 -10.68
N SER A 414 18.98 1.01 -10.33
CA SER A 414 20.23 0.44 -9.82
C SER A 414 21.36 0.56 -10.84
N ALA A 415 21.10 0.31 -12.12
CA ALA A 415 22.08 0.47 -13.19
C ALA A 415 22.54 1.93 -13.34
N ILE A 416 21.60 2.89 -13.32
CA ILE A 416 21.88 4.33 -13.42
C ILE A 416 22.77 4.80 -12.26
N ILE A 417 22.43 4.44 -11.03
CA ILE A 417 23.22 4.81 -9.84
C ILE A 417 24.63 4.20 -9.93
N ASN A 418 24.75 2.98 -10.46
CA ASN A 418 26.01 2.28 -10.62
C ASN A 418 26.85 2.75 -11.81
N ALA A 419 26.28 3.47 -12.78
CA ALA A 419 27.03 4.01 -13.91
C ALA A 419 27.84 5.27 -13.56
N ARG A 420 27.67 5.79 -12.34
CA ARG A 420 28.33 7.03 -11.90
C ARG A 420 29.87 6.89 -11.86
N PRO A 421 30.60 7.99 -12.12
CA PRO A 421 32.05 7.99 -12.03
C PRO A 421 32.54 7.88 -10.58
N LEU A 422 33.54 7.02 -10.35
CA LEU A 422 34.36 6.99 -9.12
C LEU A 422 35.69 7.72 -9.36
N VAL A 423 36.49 7.20 -10.29
CA VAL A 423 37.84 7.68 -10.60
C VAL A 423 38.16 7.38 -12.07
N PRO A 424 38.97 8.20 -12.76
CA PRO A 424 39.50 7.83 -14.06
C PRO A 424 40.58 6.74 -13.94
N ILE A 425 40.60 5.82 -14.90
CA ILE A 425 41.56 4.70 -14.95
C ILE A 425 42.37 4.66 -16.25
N SER A 426 42.05 5.49 -17.24
CA SER A 426 42.83 5.54 -18.49
C SER A 426 44.10 6.34 -18.28
N SER A 427 45.21 5.78 -18.76
CA SER A 427 46.50 6.45 -18.87
C SER A 427 46.60 7.37 -20.10
N ASP A 428 45.62 7.31 -21.02
CA ASP A 428 45.57 8.16 -22.21
C ASP A 428 44.79 9.46 -21.91
N PRO A 429 45.45 10.63 -21.86
CA PRO A 429 44.79 11.93 -21.67
C PRO A 429 43.78 12.27 -22.76
N SER A 430 43.89 11.61 -23.93
CA SER A 430 43.05 11.82 -25.11
C SER A 430 41.74 11.03 -25.06
N SER A 431 41.70 9.96 -24.25
CA SER A 431 40.55 9.05 -24.10
C SER A 431 40.42 8.60 -22.64
N PRO A 432 39.98 9.50 -21.73
CA PRO A 432 39.78 9.15 -20.34
C PRO A 432 38.64 8.13 -20.21
N VAL A 433 38.87 7.04 -19.46
CA VAL A 433 37.85 6.04 -19.10
C VAL A 433 37.60 6.14 -17.60
N LEU A 434 36.34 6.19 -17.20
CA LEU A 434 35.92 6.28 -15.80
C LEU A 434 35.64 4.90 -15.24
N LEU A 435 36.27 4.56 -14.11
CA LEU A 435 35.84 3.43 -13.29
C LEU A 435 34.52 3.81 -12.61
N SER A 436 33.50 2.98 -12.84
CA SER A 436 32.21 3.07 -12.17
C SER A 436 31.96 1.84 -11.30
N PRO A 437 31.05 1.90 -10.31
CA PRO A 437 30.63 0.69 -9.60
C PRO A 437 30.09 -0.38 -10.54
N ALA A 438 29.40 -0.01 -11.62
CA ALA A 438 28.89 -0.95 -12.62
C ALA A 438 30.04 -1.75 -13.26
N MET A 439 31.16 -1.10 -13.57
CA MET A 439 32.34 -1.79 -14.11
C MET A 439 32.93 -2.79 -13.12
N LEU A 440 32.99 -2.43 -11.83
CA LEU A 440 33.47 -3.36 -10.79
C LEU A 440 32.51 -4.53 -10.58
N LEU A 441 31.20 -4.28 -10.65
CA LEU A 441 30.16 -5.27 -10.40
C LEU A 441 29.93 -6.22 -11.59
N THR A 442 30.15 -5.74 -12.82
CA THR A 442 29.85 -6.52 -14.05
C THR A 442 31.09 -6.91 -14.84
N GLN A 443 32.25 -6.33 -14.51
CA GLN A 443 33.51 -6.46 -15.25
C GLN A 443 33.39 -6.06 -16.73
N LYS A 444 32.44 -5.16 -17.04
CA LYS A 444 32.15 -4.67 -18.40
C LYS A 444 32.25 -3.14 -18.45
N PRO A 445 32.60 -2.53 -19.60
CA PRO A 445 32.85 -1.09 -19.74
C PRO A 445 31.60 -0.17 -19.62
N GLY A 446 30.48 -0.68 -19.11
CA GLY A 446 29.23 0.07 -18.91
C GLY A 446 28.03 -0.58 -19.60
N LEU A 447 26.83 -0.18 -19.17
CA LEU A 447 25.55 -0.58 -19.78
C LEU A 447 25.04 0.57 -20.65
N LEU A 448 24.97 0.34 -21.96
CA LEU A 448 24.31 1.26 -22.88
C LEU A 448 22.80 1.23 -22.65
N ALA A 449 22.17 2.39 -22.66
CA ALA A 449 20.72 2.47 -22.67
C ALA A 449 20.18 1.86 -23.98
N PRO A 450 19.01 1.20 -23.97
CA PRO A 450 18.35 0.75 -25.18
C PRO A 450 18.14 1.90 -26.18
N PRO A 451 18.29 1.65 -27.49
CA PRO A 451 18.16 2.68 -28.50
C PRO A 451 16.71 3.19 -28.58
N GLY A 452 16.54 4.52 -28.53
CA GLY A 452 15.24 5.17 -28.68
C GLY A 452 15.15 6.49 -27.91
N ASP A 453 14.34 7.41 -28.41
CA ASP A 453 13.93 8.60 -27.66
C ASP A 453 12.68 8.26 -26.85
N PHE A 454 12.81 8.26 -25.52
CA PHE A 454 11.73 7.94 -24.59
C PHE A 454 11.37 9.19 -23.79
N THR A 455 10.15 9.66 -23.99
CA THR A 455 9.64 10.91 -23.43
C THR A 455 8.39 10.67 -22.58
N GLY A 456 7.85 11.71 -21.95
CA GLY A 456 6.59 11.62 -21.18
C GLY A 456 5.41 11.04 -21.99
N LYS A 457 5.44 11.13 -23.33
CA LYS A 457 4.42 10.54 -24.22
C LYS A 457 4.40 9.02 -24.18
N ASP A 458 5.50 8.39 -23.75
CA ASP A 458 5.64 6.93 -23.72
C ASP A 458 5.15 6.31 -22.40
N LEU A 459 4.81 7.13 -21.39
CA LEU A 459 4.25 6.67 -20.10
C LEU A 459 2.92 5.91 -20.26
N LEU A 460 2.17 6.19 -21.33
CA LEU A 460 0.87 5.57 -21.62
C LEU A 460 0.94 4.53 -22.76
N LYS A 461 2.14 4.20 -23.25
CA LYS A 461 2.34 3.19 -24.30
C LYS A 461 2.69 1.82 -23.66
N GLY A 462 3.31 0.92 -24.43
CA GLY A 462 3.71 -0.40 -23.93
C GLY A 462 4.59 -0.31 -22.68
N GLN A 463 4.42 -1.27 -21.76
CA GLN A 463 5.06 -1.30 -20.44
C GLN A 463 6.58 -1.09 -20.48
N TRP A 464 7.29 -1.66 -21.45
CA TRP A 464 8.73 -1.46 -21.56
C TRP A 464 9.10 0.00 -21.88
N ARG A 465 8.33 0.69 -22.73
CA ARG A 465 8.56 2.11 -23.07
C ARG A 465 8.26 3.02 -21.88
N GLN A 466 7.25 2.67 -21.09
CA GLN A 466 6.93 3.33 -19.84
C GLN A 466 8.12 3.25 -18.86
N VAL A 467 8.72 2.06 -18.69
CA VAL A 467 9.95 1.88 -17.88
C VAL A 467 11.08 2.79 -18.38
N GLN A 468 11.32 2.81 -19.70
CA GLN A 468 12.41 3.62 -20.26
C GLN A 468 12.20 5.13 -20.08
N ALA A 469 10.97 5.62 -20.21
CA ALA A 469 10.64 7.03 -19.94
C ALA A 469 10.86 7.39 -18.46
N LEU A 470 10.43 6.53 -17.54
CA LEU A 470 10.65 6.72 -16.10
C LEU A 470 12.14 6.68 -15.74
N ALA A 471 12.90 5.76 -16.31
CA ALA A 471 14.34 5.68 -16.12
C ALA A 471 15.08 6.93 -16.65
N ASN A 472 14.62 7.54 -17.75
CA ASN A 472 15.18 8.78 -18.29
C ASN A 472 14.89 10.01 -17.40
N ASP A 473 13.69 10.09 -16.82
CA ASP A 473 13.36 11.12 -15.83
C ASP A 473 14.19 10.93 -14.55
N PHE A 474 14.36 9.69 -14.08
CA PHE A 474 15.23 9.39 -12.95
C PHE A 474 16.68 9.80 -13.23
N TRP A 475 17.23 9.45 -14.39
CA TRP A 475 18.58 9.84 -14.81
C TRP A 475 18.79 11.35 -14.78
N SER A 476 17.84 12.11 -15.34
CA SER A 476 17.93 13.56 -15.44
C SER A 476 17.98 14.22 -14.05
N ARG A 477 17.14 13.77 -13.13
CA ARG A 477 17.12 14.24 -11.72
C ARG A 477 18.35 13.77 -10.95
N TRP A 478 18.72 12.49 -11.08
CA TRP A 478 19.88 11.88 -10.44
C TRP A 478 21.19 12.58 -10.81
N ARG A 479 21.41 12.83 -12.10
CA ARG A 479 22.62 13.52 -12.58
C ARG A 479 22.73 14.91 -11.96
N ASN A 480 21.64 15.67 -11.94
CA ASN A 480 21.63 17.03 -11.40
C ASN A 480 21.91 17.04 -9.88
N GLU A 481 21.25 16.17 -9.11
CA GLU A 481 21.49 16.07 -7.67
C GLU A 481 22.90 15.55 -7.36
N TYR A 482 23.36 14.51 -8.05
CA TYR A 482 24.68 13.93 -7.83
C TYR A 482 25.82 14.91 -8.16
N LEU A 483 25.75 15.61 -9.30
CA LEU A 483 26.74 16.64 -9.66
C LEU A 483 26.78 17.80 -8.64
N SER A 484 25.64 18.12 -8.03
CA SER A 484 25.60 19.09 -6.93
C SER A 484 26.27 18.56 -5.64
N THR A 485 26.30 17.25 -5.41
CA THR A 485 27.05 16.66 -4.28
C THR A 485 28.56 16.62 -4.51
N LEU A 486 29.00 16.51 -5.76
CA LEU A 486 30.43 16.53 -6.13
C LEU A 486 31.05 17.93 -6.04
N HIS A 487 30.24 18.99 -6.04
CA HIS A 487 30.68 20.34 -5.70
C HIS A 487 30.59 20.53 -4.19
N PRO A 488 31.70 20.48 -3.45
CA PRO A 488 31.60 20.66 -2.02
C PRO A 488 31.30 22.13 -1.74
N ARG A 489 30.21 22.41 -1.00
CA ARG A 489 29.91 23.76 -0.51
C ARG A 489 30.88 24.09 0.63
N HIS A 490 31.98 24.72 0.28
CA HIS A 490 32.97 25.15 1.25
C HIS A 490 32.59 26.50 1.89
N LYS A 491 32.96 26.69 3.16
CA LYS A 491 32.85 27.98 3.84
C LYS A 491 33.75 28.99 3.11
N TRP A 492 33.28 30.23 2.95
CA TRP A 492 33.92 31.31 2.18
C TRP A 492 35.35 31.71 2.62
N HIS A 493 35.90 31.07 3.66
CA HIS A 493 37.17 31.43 4.29
C HIS A 493 38.38 30.61 3.80
N SER A 494 38.20 29.58 2.96
CA SER A 494 39.31 28.76 2.44
C SER A 494 39.56 29.00 0.94
N THR A 495 40.78 29.40 0.59
CA THR A 495 41.24 29.59 -0.79
C THR A 495 41.62 28.25 -1.39
N HIS A 496 41.11 27.92 -2.59
CA HIS A 496 41.39 26.66 -3.29
C HIS A 496 42.14 26.89 -4.61
N ARG A 497 42.81 25.83 -5.07
CA ARG A 497 43.49 25.73 -6.37
C ARG A 497 42.52 26.08 -7.51
N ASN A 498 42.97 26.92 -8.44
CA ASN A 498 42.26 27.14 -9.71
C ASN A 498 42.40 25.91 -10.61
N LEU A 499 41.42 25.67 -11.48
CA LEU A 499 41.61 24.74 -12.60
C LEU A 499 42.83 25.13 -13.43
N GLN A 500 43.57 24.13 -13.91
CA GLN A 500 44.80 24.28 -14.69
C GLN A 500 44.69 23.51 -16.01
N PRO A 501 45.42 23.95 -17.07
CA PRO A 501 45.60 23.13 -18.27
C PRO A 501 46.13 21.73 -17.91
N GLY A 502 45.47 20.69 -18.40
CA GLY A 502 45.76 19.29 -18.09
C GLY A 502 44.81 18.64 -17.09
N ASP A 503 43.95 19.41 -16.39
CA ASP A 503 42.93 18.85 -15.50
C ASP A 503 41.82 18.14 -16.30
N ILE A 504 41.31 17.02 -15.77
CA ILE A 504 40.16 16.29 -16.33
C ILE A 504 38.90 16.67 -15.55
N VAL A 505 37.84 17.01 -16.27
CA VAL A 505 36.62 17.57 -15.68
C VAL A 505 35.33 16.94 -16.22
N LEU A 506 34.26 16.92 -15.41
CA LEU A 506 32.89 16.64 -15.84
C LEU A 506 32.15 17.90 -16.24
N LEU A 507 31.33 17.80 -17.29
CA LEU A 507 30.50 18.90 -17.80
C LEU A 507 29.05 18.79 -17.30
N LYS A 508 28.55 19.82 -16.60
CA LYS A 508 27.21 19.80 -15.97
C LYS A 508 26.04 20.04 -16.95
N HIS A 509 26.21 20.94 -17.91
CA HIS A 509 25.12 21.47 -18.75
C HIS A 509 24.89 20.73 -20.07
N THR A 510 25.29 19.47 -20.17
CA THR A 510 25.08 18.66 -21.37
C THR A 510 23.78 17.84 -21.26
N GLN A 511 22.95 17.83 -22.31
CA GLN A 511 21.88 16.83 -22.45
C GLN A 511 22.51 15.49 -22.83
N ALA A 512 23.22 14.88 -21.87
CA ALA A 512 23.84 13.58 -22.06
C ALA A 512 22.79 12.46 -22.04
N PRO A 513 22.88 11.48 -22.96
CA PRO A 513 22.14 10.22 -22.90
C PRO A 513 22.28 9.53 -21.54
N ARG A 514 21.33 8.64 -21.23
CA ARG A 514 21.32 7.88 -19.99
C ARG A 514 22.62 7.07 -19.84
N ASN A 515 23.20 7.10 -18.64
CA ASN A 515 24.47 6.47 -18.26
C ASN A 515 25.74 7.10 -18.86
N GLU A 516 25.62 8.19 -19.64
CA GLU A 516 26.78 8.89 -20.18
C GLU A 516 27.19 10.08 -19.29
N TRP A 517 28.47 10.15 -18.97
CA TRP A 517 29.07 11.22 -18.16
C TRP A 517 30.08 12.00 -19.00
N PRO A 518 29.69 13.15 -19.58
CA PRO A 518 30.57 13.88 -20.49
C PRO A 518 31.79 14.45 -19.77
N MET A 519 32.96 14.04 -20.26
CA MET A 519 34.26 14.49 -19.78
C MET A 519 34.92 15.43 -20.77
N ALA A 520 35.80 16.27 -20.25
CA ALA A 520 36.67 17.09 -21.05
C ALA A 520 38.03 17.29 -20.38
N LEU A 521 39.04 17.54 -21.20
CA LEU A 521 40.37 17.95 -20.77
C LEU A 521 40.45 19.47 -20.80
N VAL A 522 40.89 20.11 -19.72
CA VAL A 522 41.15 21.56 -19.71
C VAL A 522 42.38 21.84 -20.57
N THR A 523 42.23 22.60 -21.66
CA THR A 523 43.34 22.99 -22.54
C THR A 523 43.91 24.34 -22.18
N LEU A 524 43.06 25.31 -21.82
CA LEU A 524 43.45 26.66 -21.44
C LEU A 524 42.60 27.18 -20.28
N THR A 525 43.17 28.09 -19.50
CA THR A 525 42.50 28.72 -18.35
C THR A 525 42.58 30.23 -18.46
N PHE A 526 41.48 30.92 -18.17
CA PHE A 526 41.39 32.37 -18.28
C PHE A 526 41.21 33.00 -16.88
N PRO A 527 42.30 33.49 -16.25
CA PRO A 527 42.24 34.18 -14.96
C PRO A 527 41.71 35.62 -15.12
N SER A 528 40.91 36.08 -14.15
CA SER A 528 40.54 37.50 -14.04
C SER A 528 41.65 38.33 -13.37
N ALA A 529 41.49 39.67 -13.33
CA ALA A 529 42.47 40.60 -12.75
C ALA A 529 42.90 40.30 -11.29
N ASN A 530 42.10 39.52 -10.55
CA ASN A 530 42.40 39.05 -9.20
C ASN A 530 43.04 37.64 -9.15
N GLY A 531 43.54 37.12 -10.27
CA GLY A 531 44.21 35.82 -10.37
C GLY A 531 43.31 34.59 -10.27
N LYS A 532 41.97 34.74 -10.22
CA LYS A 532 41.01 33.62 -10.14
C LYS A 532 40.55 33.19 -11.53
N VAL A 533 40.56 31.89 -11.81
CA VAL A 533 40.05 31.35 -13.09
C VAL A 533 38.53 31.39 -13.08
N ARG A 534 37.92 32.00 -14.10
CA ARG A 534 36.46 32.11 -14.23
C ARG A 534 35.91 31.39 -15.46
N LYS A 535 36.76 31.18 -16.47
CA LYS A 535 36.44 30.47 -17.70
C LYS A 535 37.60 29.53 -18.04
N VAL A 536 37.26 28.39 -18.63
CA VAL A 536 38.22 27.39 -19.09
C VAL A 536 37.88 26.97 -20.51
N GLU A 537 38.90 26.72 -21.31
CA GLU A 537 38.75 26.03 -22.59
C GLU A 537 38.88 24.54 -22.33
N VAL A 538 37.93 23.76 -22.84
CA VAL A 538 37.85 22.32 -22.61
C VAL A 538 37.76 21.58 -23.94
N LYS A 539 38.51 20.48 -24.06
CA LYS A 539 38.50 19.57 -25.21
C LYS A 539 37.74 18.31 -24.86
N THR A 540 36.68 18.04 -25.62
CA THR A 540 35.88 16.82 -25.52
C THR A 540 36.29 15.83 -26.60
N SER A 541 36.33 14.53 -26.27
CA SER A 541 36.61 13.45 -27.22
C SER A 541 35.39 12.54 -27.28
N SER A 542 34.71 12.51 -28.42
CA SER A 542 33.56 11.61 -28.64
C SER A 542 33.71 10.95 -30.00
N GLN A 543 33.68 9.61 -30.03
CA GLN A 543 33.73 8.78 -31.23
C GLN A 543 34.87 9.17 -32.22
N GLY A 544 36.06 9.46 -31.69
CA GLY A 544 37.24 9.80 -32.51
C GLY A 544 37.29 11.23 -33.05
N THR A 545 36.27 12.06 -32.76
CA THR A 545 36.30 13.50 -33.07
C THR A 545 36.56 14.32 -31.82
N SER A 546 37.53 15.23 -31.89
CA SER A 546 37.82 16.16 -30.79
C SER A 546 37.27 17.55 -31.09
N LYS A 547 36.48 18.09 -30.17
CA LYS A 547 35.95 19.46 -30.26
C LYS A 547 36.30 20.26 -29.02
N THR A 548 36.64 21.52 -29.23
CA THR A 548 37.06 22.45 -28.18
C THR A 548 35.95 23.47 -27.92
N TYR A 549 35.65 23.73 -26.65
CA TYR A 549 34.59 24.64 -26.22
C TYR A 549 35.06 25.51 -25.07
N LEU A 550 34.51 26.72 -24.95
CA LEU A 550 34.73 27.59 -23.80
C LEU A 550 33.62 27.39 -22.76
N TRP A 551 33.98 27.09 -21.51
CA TRP A 551 33.06 26.77 -20.42
C TRP A 551 33.25 27.66 -19.19
N PRO A 552 32.18 28.03 -18.47
CA PRO A 552 32.28 28.68 -17.18
C PRO A 552 32.68 27.66 -16.09
N ILE A 553 33.50 28.08 -15.12
CA ILE A 553 33.96 27.18 -14.04
C ILE A 553 32.83 26.65 -13.15
N SER A 554 31.68 27.33 -13.10
CA SER A 554 30.52 26.91 -12.31
C SER A 554 29.86 25.64 -12.83
N ASP A 555 30.16 25.28 -14.08
CA ASP A 555 29.49 24.23 -14.82
C ASP A 555 30.41 23.03 -15.06
N VAL A 556 31.56 23.03 -14.38
CA VAL A 556 32.66 22.10 -14.56
C VAL A 556 33.07 21.53 -13.20
N VAL A 557 33.16 20.20 -13.09
CA VAL A 557 33.57 19.52 -11.84
C VAL A 557 34.95 18.92 -12.06
N LEU A 558 35.92 19.28 -11.22
CA LEU A 558 37.25 18.66 -11.25
C LEU A 558 37.16 17.19 -10.85
N LEU A 559 37.63 16.29 -11.72
CA LEU A 559 37.71 14.86 -11.46
C LEU A 559 39.13 14.40 -11.16
N LEU A 560 40.09 14.86 -11.95
CA LEU A 560 41.49 14.51 -11.79
C LEU A 560 42.34 15.75 -12.01
N GLU A 561 43.23 15.98 -11.05
CA GLU A 561 44.26 16.99 -11.18
C GLU A 561 45.31 16.53 -12.19
N LYS A 562 45.87 17.45 -12.96
CA LYS A 562 47.03 17.17 -13.79
C LYS A 562 48.12 16.48 -12.94
N THR A 563 48.46 15.25 -13.27
CA THR A 563 49.67 14.59 -12.76
C THR A 563 50.90 15.29 -13.32
N GLU A 564 51.85 15.63 -12.43
CA GLU A 564 53.13 16.26 -12.79
C GLU A 564 53.92 15.48 -13.84
#